data_AF-A0AAE3NAY0-F1
#
_entry.id   AF-A0AAE3NAY0-F1
#
_cell.length_a   1.000
_cell.length_b   1.000
_cell.length_c   1.000
_cell.angle_alpha   90.00
_cell.angle_beta   90.00
_cell.angle_gamma   90.00
#
_symmetry.space_group_name_H-M   'P 1'
#
loop_
_entity.id
_entity.type
_entity.pdbx_description
1 polymer ?
#
loop_
_entity_poly.entity_id
_entity_poly.type
_entity_poly.pdbx_seq_one_letter_code
_entity_poly.pdbx_strand_id
1 'polypeptide(L)'
;MELQVGQILNPRYGMSMVALSFVMACAGSFVALLCARRMFRTTGQLDWPMAVGAAVALGGIGIWSMHFIGMVAYSLPVRVSYDIGLTLVSLVAAVLISGLALYLAGRGRNRFNRQGWAAGSLLAGLGVCVMHYMGMFAMNMRATMEFDTGRVAMSVLIAVTAAAAALWLAFHLRKTLHQAVAALVMGLAVCSMHYVGMSAATMVCTAAAPANSFTIGGSSLGLMVFGLAGAVLLGIGYLMAERSIAHAREGTQDSLFGRLTAGPTQRR
;
A
#
# COMPACT_ATOMS: atom_id res chain seq x y z
N MET A 1 17.71 -26.53 -20.13
CA MET A 1 18.26 -25.44 -20.96
C MET A 1 19.42 -24.84 -20.19
N GLU A 2 20.64 -24.99 -20.70
CA GLU A 2 21.78 -24.23 -20.17
C GLU A 2 21.61 -22.78 -20.62
N LEU A 3 21.40 -21.88 -19.66
CA LEU A 3 21.29 -20.46 -19.94
C LEU A 3 22.69 -19.91 -20.27
N GLN A 4 22.80 -19.19 -21.38
CA GLN A 4 24.05 -18.57 -21.79
C GLN A 4 24.20 -17.17 -21.17
N VAL A 5 25.42 -16.79 -20.84
CA VAL A 5 25.72 -15.43 -20.37
C VAL A 5 25.38 -14.43 -21.48
N GLY A 6 24.67 -13.35 -21.15
CA GLY A 6 24.16 -12.36 -22.10
C GLY A 6 22.79 -12.70 -22.70
N GLN A 7 22.22 -13.88 -22.41
CA GLN A 7 20.87 -14.23 -22.88
C GLN A 7 19.81 -13.37 -22.17
N ILE A 8 18.89 -12.80 -22.95
CA ILE A 8 17.70 -12.11 -22.42
C ILE A 8 16.75 -13.16 -21.83
N LEU A 9 16.37 -12.99 -20.57
CA LEU A 9 15.45 -13.89 -19.88
C LEU A 9 14.01 -13.45 -20.12
N ASN A 10 13.21 -14.35 -20.71
CA ASN A 10 11.79 -14.12 -20.91
C ASN A 10 11.01 -14.53 -19.66
N PRO A 11 10.33 -13.59 -18.98
CA PRO A 11 9.56 -13.90 -17.79
C PRO A 11 8.22 -14.54 -18.12
N ARG A 12 7.70 -15.31 -17.17
CA ARG A 12 6.31 -15.81 -17.18
C ARG A 12 5.59 -15.31 -15.94
N TYR A 13 4.31 -14.97 -16.07
CA TYR A 13 3.50 -14.52 -14.95
C TYR A 13 2.58 -15.63 -14.46
N GLY A 14 2.67 -15.94 -13.17
CA GLY A 14 1.67 -16.76 -12.49
C GLY A 14 0.40 -15.94 -12.27
N MET A 15 -0.63 -16.15 -13.09
CA MET A 15 -1.85 -15.34 -13.06
C MET A 15 -2.57 -15.35 -11.70
N SER A 16 -2.46 -16.44 -10.93
CA SER A 16 -3.00 -16.53 -9.57
C SER A 16 -2.32 -15.56 -8.60
N MET A 17 -0.99 -15.43 -8.68
CA MET A 17 -0.22 -14.50 -7.86
C MET A 17 -0.42 -13.04 -8.30
N VAL A 18 -0.62 -12.80 -9.60
CA VAL A 18 -1.03 -11.48 -10.12
C VAL A 18 -2.41 -11.09 -9.57
N ALA A 19 -3.37 -12.01 -9.57
CA ALA A 19 -4.67 -11.76 -8.98
C ALA A 19 -4.56 -11.51 -7.47
N LEU A 20 -3.72 -12.29 -6.76
CA LEU A 20 -3.50 -12.12 -5.34
C LEU A 20 -2.86 -10.76 -5.01
N SER A 21 -1.86 -10.32 -5.77
CA SER A 21 -1.22 -9.02 -5.58
C SER A 21 -2.26 -7.90 -5.70
N PHE A 22 -3.14 -7.97 -6.71
CA PHE A 22 -4.24 -7.02 -6.89
C PHE A 22 -5.23 -7.02 -5.73
N VAL A 23 -5.61 -8.18 -5.21
CA VAL A 23 -6.48 -8.30 -4.04
C VAL A 23 -5.83 -7.64 -2.81
N MET A 24 -4.54 -7.89 -2.58
CA MET A 24 -3.81 -7.26 -1.47
C MET A 24 -3.71 -5.74 -1.61
N ALA A 25 -3.50 -5.25 -2.84
CA ALA A 25 -3.51 -3.83 -3.17
C ALA A 25 -4.85 -3.17 -2.80
N CYS A 26 -5.96 -3.81 -3.19
CA CYS A 26 -7.31 -3.35 -2.91
C CYS A 26 -7.63 -3.40 -1.41
N ALA A 27 -7.28 -4.51 -0.74
CA ALA A 27 -7.54 -4.68 0.69
C ALA A 27 -6.78 -3.64 1.54
N GLY A 28 -5.48 -3.46 1.27
CA GLY A 28 -4.66 -2.45 1.94
C GLY A 28 -5.17 -1.03 1.69
N SER A 29 -5.53 -0.72 0.45
CA SER A 29 -6.11 0.59 0.09
C SER A 29 -7.44 0.84 0.78
N PHE A 30 -8.33 -0.16 0.84
CA PHE A 30 -9.63 -0.04 1.49
C PHE A 30 -9.50 0.23 2.99
N VAL A 31 -8.69 -0.56 3.70
CA VAL A 31 -8.44 -0.35 5.13
C VAL A 31 -7.76 1.00 5.37
N ALA A 32 -6.81 1.38 4.52
CA ALA A 32 -6.17 2.69 4.61
C ALA A 32 -7.18 3.84 4.50
N LEU A 33 -8.13 3.77 3.56
CA LEU A 33 -9.19 4.77 3.41
C LEU A 33 -10.10 4.83 4.63
N LEU A 34 -10.44 3.69 5.23
CA LEU A 34 -11.24 3.64 6.45
C LEU A 34 -10.53 4.30 7.64
N CYS A 35 -9.23 4.01 7.81
CA CYS A 35 -8.40 4.62 8.85
C CYS A 35 -8.16 6.12 8.58
N ALA A 36 -7.85 6.51 7.35
CA ALA A 36 -7.57 7.90 6.97
C ALA A 36 -8.76 8.84 7.25
N ARG A 37 -10.00 8.35 7.10
CA ARG A 37 -11.21 9.12 7.46
C ARG A 37 -11.34 9.41 8.94
N ARG A 38 -10.80 8.54 9.80
CA ARG A 38 -10.83 8.67 11.26
C ARG A 38 -9.51 9.24 11.80
N MET A 39 -8.59 9.62 10.93
CA MET A 39 -7.25 10.10 11.28
C MET A 39 -7.27 11.44 12.02
N PHE A 40 -8.28 12.29 11.80
CA PHE A 40 -8.43 13.56 12.50
C PHE A 40 -9.70 13.55 13.37
N ARG A 41 -9.53 13.82 14.67
CA ARG A 41 -10.64 13.90 15.63
C ARG A 41 -11.52 15.13 15.38
N THR A 42 -12.69 15.16 16.01
CA THR A 42 -13.60 16.32 16.01
C THR A 42 -12.99 17.58 16.60
N THR A 43 -11.87 17.48 17.32
CA THR A 43 -11.08 18.59 17.87
C THR A 43 -9.96 19.07 16.94
N GLY A 44 -9.71 18.37 15.82
CA GLY A 44 -8.59 18.65 14.90
C GLY A 44 -7.26 18.00 15.31
N GLN A 45 -7.21 17.31 16.46
CA GLN A 45 -6.05 16.52 16.86
C GLN A 45 -5.91 15.25 16.01
N LEU A 46 -4.67 14.83 15.79
CA LEU A 46 -4.34 13.59 15.09
C LEU A 46 -4.66 12.39 15.98
N ASP A 47 -5.47 11.46 15.48
CA ASP A 47 -5.70 10.17 16.11
C ASP A 47 -4.59 9.21 15.68
N TRP A 48 -3.53 9.13 16.49
CA TRP A 48 -2.31 8.38 16.17
C TRP A 48 -2.58 6.93 15.73
N PRO A 49 -3.39 6.13 16.43
CA PRO A 49 -3.70 4.77 15.98
C PRO A 49 -4.36 4.69 14.59
N MET A 50 -5.23 5.64 14.25
CA MET A 50 -5.84 5.67 12.90
C MET A 50 -4.84 6.16 11.85
N ALA A 51 -3.97 7.12 12.19
CA ALA A 51 -2.90 7.58 11.31
C ALA A 51 -1.90 6.48 10.98
N VAL A 52 -1.41 5.77 12.02
CA VAL A 52 -0.48 4.64 11.88
C VAL A 52 -1.16 3.49 11.14
N GLY A 53 -2.41 3.17 11.47
CA GLY A 53 -3.18 2.14 10.75
C GLY A 53 -3.33 2.46 9.26
N ALA A 54 -3.58 3.72 8.90
CA ALA A 54 -3.69 4.14 7.50
C ALA A 54 -2.34 4.02 6.76
N ALA A 55 -1.25 4.46 7.39
CA ALA A 55 0.10 4.39 6.83
C ALA A 55 0.55 2.94 6.59
N VAL A 56 0.33 2.07 7.59
CA VAL A 56 0.69 0.64 7.51
C VAL A 56 -0.20 -0.10 6.50
N ALA A 57 -1.50 0.18 6.47
CA ALA A 57 -2.41 -0.45 5.51
C ALA A 57 -2.08 -0.05 4.06
N LEU A 58 -1.80 1.23 3.79
CA LEU A 58 -1.48 1.67 2.44
C LEU A 58 -0.06 1.27 2.02
N GLY A 59 0.93 1.67 2.82
CA GLY A 59 2.34 1.48 2.49
C GLY A 59 2.80 0.03 2.68
N GLY A 60 2.46 -0.58 3.80
CA GLY A 60 2.87 -1.95 4.13
C GLY A 60 2.09 -3.00 3.36
N ILE A 61 0.77 -2.90 3.31
CA ILE A 61 -0.07 -3.92 2.67
C ILE A 61 -0.37 -3.58 1.21
N GLY A 62 -0.94 -2.40 0.96
CA GLY A 62 -1.41 -2.01 -0.37
C GLY A 62 -0.28 -1.85 -1.40
N ILE A 63 0.88 -1.35 -0.96
CA ILE A 63 2.05 -1.10 -1.81
C ILE A 63 3.07 -2.23 -1.63
N TRP A 64 3.64 -2.41 -0.42
CA TRP A 64 4.71 -3.38 -0.15
C TRP A 64 4.34 -4.84 -0.34
N SER A 65 3.26 -5.30 0.29
CA SER A 65 2.84 -6.69 0.10
C SER A 65 2.43 -6.98 -1.34
N MET A 66 1.68 -6.06 -1.98
CA MET A 66 1.33 -6.19 -3.40
C MET A 66 2.59 -6.36 -4.26
N HIS A 67 3.58 -5.48 -4.09
CA HIS A 67 4.80 -5.50 -4.90
C HIS A 67 5.51 -6.84 -4.79
N PHE A 68 5.82 -7.32 -3.58
CA PHE A 68 6.56 -8.56 -3.43
C PHE A 68 5.76 -9.80 -3.86
N ILE A 69 4.44 -9.83 -3.67
CA ILE A 69 3.60 -10.89 -4.24
C ILE A 69 3.61 -10.83 -5.77
N GLY A 70 3.59 -9.64 -6.36
CA GLY A 70 3.73 -9.41 -7.80
C GLY A 70 5.09 -9.83 -8.35
N MET A 71 6.16 -9.59 -7.61
CA MET A 71 7.52 -10.04 -7.92
C MET A 71 7.62 -11.58 -7.86
N VAL A 72 6.97 -12.23 -6.89
CA VAL A 72 6.87 -13.69 -6.84
C VAL A 72 6.05 -14.26 -7.99
N ALA A 73 5.08 -13.50 -8.51
CA ALA A 73 4.36 -13.87 -9.73
C ALA A 73 5.28 -13.86 -10.97
N TYR A 74 6.34 -13.04 -10.96
CA TYR A 74 7.31 -12.91 -12.04
C TYR A 74 8.32 -14.05 -12.01
N SER A 75 8.05 -15.10 -12.77
CA SER A 75 8.87 -16.30 -12.85
C SER A 75 9.93 -16.18 -13.94
N LEU A 76 11.19 -16.23 -13.55
CA LEU A 76 12.34 -16.32 -14.45
C LEU A 76 12.87 -17.76 -14.52
N PRO A 77 13.60 -18.13 -15.60
CA PRO A 77 14.26 -19.44 -15.71
C PRO A 77 15.49 -19.58 -14.79
N VAL A 78 15.74 -18.61 -13.90
CA VAL A 78 16.80 -18.63 -12.89
C VAL A 78 16.19 -18.60 -11.49
N ARG A 79 16.93 -19.07 -10.48
CA ARG A 79 16.51 -18.90 -9.08
C ARG A 79 16.59 -17.42 -8.72
N VAL A 80 15.51 -16.91 -8.12
CA VAL A 80 15.41 -15.55 -7.60
C VAL A 80 15.26 -15.62 -6.09
N SER A 81 16.20 -14.99 -5.40
CA SER A 81 16.15 -14.72 -3.96
C SER A 81 16.08 -13.22 -3.73
N TYR A 82 15.80 -12.78 -2.51
CA TYR A 82 15.65 -11.37 -2.17
C TYR A 82 16.52 -11.01 -0.98
N ASP A 83 17.22 -9.88 -1.07
CA ASP A 83 17.97 -9.29 0.03
C ASP A 83 17.02 -8.81 1.12
N ILE A 84 17.17 -9.37 2.33
CA ILE A 84 16.25 -9.07 3.43
C ILE A 84 16.41 -7.63 3.91
N GLY A 85 17.64 -7.09 3.92
CA GLY A 85 17.93 -5.74 4.37
C GLY A 85 17.22 -4.72 3.49
N LEU A 86 17.41 -4.79 2.18
CA LEU A 86 16.78 -3.86 1.24
C LEU A 86 15.25 -4.03 1.19
N THR A 87 14.77 -5.27 1.35
CA THR A 87 13.34 -5.57 1.47
C THR A 87 12.70 -4.87 2.68
N LEU A 88 13.37 -4.87 3.84
CA LEU A 88 12.90 -4.16 5.05
C LEU A 88 13.00 -2.65 4.92
N VAL A 89 14.07 -2.12 4.32
CA VAL A 89 14.22 -0.67 4.07
C VAL A 89 13.11 -0.18 3.15
N SER A 90 12.77 -0.95 2.11
CA SER A 90 11.66 -0.60 1.20
C SER A 90 10.29 -0.60 1.90
N LEU A 91 10.07 -1.48 2.89
CA LEU A 91 8.86 -1.50 3.71
C LEU A 91 8.75 -0.22 4.54
N VAL A 92 9.82 0.15 5.24
CA VAL A 92 9.86 1.35 6.08
C VAL A 92 9.63 2.59 5.21
N ALA A 93 10.30 2.69 4.07
CA ALA A 93 10.11 3.79 3.12
C ALA A 93 8.65 3.89 2.66
N ALA A 94 8.02 2.78 2.28
CA ALA A 94 6.63 2.77 1.83
C ALA A 94 5.66 3.23 2.92
N VAL A 95 5.81 2.74 4.15
CA VAL A 95 4.94 3.12 5.28
C VAL A 95 5.10 4.59 5.63
N LEU A 96 6.34 5.08 5.75
CA LEU A 96 6.60 6.47 6.14
C LEU A 96 6.12 7.46 5.07
N ILE A 97 6.44 7.21 3.80
CA ILE A 97 6.06 8.11 2.71
C ILE A 97 4.53 8.10 2.51
N SER A 98 3.89 6.93 2.57
CA SER A 98 2.44 6.82 2.47
C SER A 98 1.73 7.52 3.65
N GLY A 99 2.25 7.36 4.86
CA GLY A 99 1.73 8.04 6.05
C GLY A 99 1.84 9.56 5.94
N LEU A 100 2.99 10.06 5.49
CA LEU A 100 3.20 11.49 5.28
C LEU A 100 2.29 12.04 4.17
N ALA A 101 2.14 11.31 3.07
CA ALA A 101 1.26 11.67 1.97
C ALA A 101 -0.21 11.80 2.43
N LEU A 102 -0.70 10.80 3.18
CA LEU A 102 -2.05 10.83 3.75
C LEU A 102 -2.22 11.96 4.75
N TYR A 103 -1.22 12.19 5.62
CA TYR A 103 -1.25 13.27 6.59
C TYR A 103 -1.37 14.64 5.93
N LEU A 104 -0.55 14.92 4.90
CA LEU A 104 -0.59 16.19 4.17
C LEU A 104 -1.89 16.37 3.41
N ALA A 105 -2.39 15.32 2.77
CA ALA A 105 -3.63 15.38 2.01
C ALA A 105 -4.87 15.55 2.90
N GLY A 106 -4.86 14.98 4.11
CA GLY A 106 -5.94 15.12 5.07
C GLY A 106 -5.88 16.38 5.93
N ARG A 107 -4.78 17.15 5.88
CA ARG A 107 -4.60 18.39 6.64
C ARG A 107 -5.43 19.52 6.02
N GLY A 108 -6.68 19.66 6.45
CA GLY A 108 -7.59 20.71 5.96
C GLY A 108 -9.06 20.43 6.28
N ARG A 109 -9.46 20.63 7.54
CA ARG A 109 -10.84 20.40 8.00
C ARG A 109 -11.76 21.48 7.41
N ASN A 110 -12.60 21.11 6.44
CA ASN A 110 -13.64 21.91 5.75
C ASN A 110 -13.32 22.68 4.46
N ARG A 111 -12.08 22.76 3.99
CA ARG A 111 -11.80 23.23 2.62
C ARG A 111 -10.84 22.28 1.94
N PHE A 112 -11.11 22.01 0.66
CA PHE A 112 -10.20 21.25 -0.18
C PHE A 112 -8.83 21.95 -0.21
N ASN A 113 -7.86 21.42 0.55
CA ASN A 113 -6.51 21.94 0.60
C ASN A 113 -5.77 21.50 -0.67
N ARG A 114 -5.88 22.31 -1.73
CA ARG A 114 -5.22 22.03 -3.02
C ARG A 114 -3.71 21.80 -2.88
N GLN A 115 -3.05 22.55 -1.99
CA GLN A 115 -1.61 22.43 -1.76
C GLN A 115 -1.27 21.12 -1.03
N GLY A 116 -2.02 20.77 0.02
CA GLY A 116 -1.85 19.51 0.74
C GLY A 116 -2.15 18.28 -0.12
N TRP A 117 -3.19 18.35 -0.95
CA TRP A 117 -3.49 17.32 -1.94
C TRP A 117 -2.38 17.17 -2.98
N ALA A 118 -1.90 18.28 -3.57
CA ALA A 118 -0.83 18.23 -4.56
C ALA A 118 0.47 17.66 -3.97
N ALA A 119 0.90 18.17 -2.81
CA ALA A 119 2.09 17.68 -2.11
C ALA A 119 1.96 16.21 -1.70
N GLY A 120 0.80 15.82 -1.14
CA GLY A 120 0.52 14.43 -0.77
C GLY A 120 0.48 13.49 -1.98
N SER A 121 -0.06 13.94 -3.11
CA SER A 121 -0.15 13.13 -4.34
C SER A 121 1.23 12.92 -4.97
N LEU A 122 2.06 13.97 -5.02
CA LEU A 122 3.44 13.86 -5.47
C LEU A 122 4.25 12.93 -4.58
N LEU A 123 4.17 13.11 -3.26
CA LEU A 123 4.87 12.23 -2.31
C LEU A 123 4.38 10.78 -2.38
N ALA A 124 3.08 10.55 -2.49
CA ALA A 124 2.54 9.21 -2.66
C ALA A 124 3.08 8.56 -3.94
N GLY A 125 2.97 9.23 -5.09
CA GLY A 125 3.45 8.71 -6.37
C GLY A 125 4.95 8.41 -6.37
N LEU A 126 5.76 9.35 -5.87
CA LEU A 126 7.20 9.15 -5.71
C LEU A 126 7.52 8.04 -4.71
N GLY A 127 6.76 7.93 -3.62
CA GLY A 127 6.90 6.89 -2.62
C GLY A 127 6.67 5.50 -3.19
N VAL A 128 5.63 5.32 -4.01
CA VAL A 128 5.39 4.03 -4.70
C VAL A 128 6.55 3.72 -5.65
N CYS A 129 7.08 4.71 -6.38
CA CYS A 129 8.22 4.52 -7.28
C CYS A 129 9.50 4.14 -6.50
N VAL A 130 9.84 4.89 -5.45
CA VAL A 130 11.03 4.65 -4.62
C VAL A 130 11.00 3.24 -4.07
N MET A 131 9.89 2.85 -3.45
CA MET A 131 9.77 1.50 -2.93
C MET A 131 9.81 0.46 -4.05
N HIS A 132 9.17 0.69 -5.21
CA HIS A 132 9.11 -0.30 -6.29
C HIS A 132 10.49 -0.60 -6.86
N TYR A 133 11.25 0.45 -7.20
CA TYR A 133 12.61 0.28 -7.72
C TYR A 133 13.54 -0.27 -6.65
N MET A 134 13.42 0.18 -5.39
CA MET A 134 14.19 -0.37 -4.28
C MET A 134 13.89 -1.87 -4.06
N GLY A 135 12.63 -2.29 -4.18
CA GLY A 135 12.24 -3.70 -4.11
C GLY A 135 12.75 -4.53 -5.28
N MET A 136 12.80 -3.97 -6.50
CA MET A 136 13.46 -4.64 -7.63
C MET A 136 14.96 -4.80 -7.42
N PHE A 137 15.65 -3.78 -6.91
CA PHE A 137 17.06 -3.87 -6.54
C PHE A 137 17.34 -4.87 -5.42
N ALA A 138 16.31 -5.30 -4.67
CA ALA A 138 16.46 -6.35 -3.67
C ALA A 138 16.56 -7.76 -4.29
N MET A 139 16.23 -7.92 -5.57
CA MET A 139 16.39 -9.20 -6.25
C MET A 139 17.86 -9.60 -6.35
N ASN A 140 18.16 -10.77 -5.80
CA ASN A 140 19.41 -11.47 -5.97
C ASN A 140 19.18 -12.66 -6.92
N MET A 141 19.73 -12.56 -8.13
CA MET A 141 19.61 -13.55 -9.17
C MET A 141 20.84 -13.57 -10.08
N ARG A 142 20.97 -14.62 -10.89
CA ARG A 142 22.01 -14.74 -11.94
C ARG A 142 21.66 -13.89 -13.17
N ALA A 143 21.26 -12.64 -12.96
CA ALA A 143 20.91 -11.71 -14.01
C ALA A 143 21.10 -10.25 -13.56
N THR A 144 21.46 -9.38 -14.50
CA THR A 144 21.48 -7.93 -14.33
C THR A 144 20.21 -7.30 -14.90
N MET A 145 19.77 -6.20 -14.28
CA MET A 145 18.61 -5.43 -14.70
C MET A 145 19.07 -4.23 -15.53
N GLU A 146 18.63 -4.16 -16.79
CA GLU A 146 18.78 -2.98 -17.63
C GLU A 146 17.43 -2.26 -17.76
N PHE A 147 17.43 -0.95 -17.55
CA PHE A 147 16.21 -0.15 -17.52
C PHE A 147 16.05 0.70 -18.78
N ASP A 148 14.88 0.59 -19.41
CA ASP A 148 14.44 1.54 -20.43
C ASP A 148 13.94 2.82 -19.74
N THR A 149 14.67 3.93 -19.91
CA THR A 149 14.36 5.21 -19.26
C THR A 149 12.97 5.75 -19.65
N GLY A 150 12.50 5.49 -20.87
CA GLY A 150 11.18 5.92 -21.33
C GLY A 150 10.05 5.21 -20.59
N ARG A 151 10.16 3.89 -20.43
CA ARG A 151 9.19 3.09 -19.67
C ARG A 151 9.23 3.38 -18.17
N VAL A 152 10.41 3.66 -17.62
CA VAL A 152 10.55 4.15 -16.23
C VAL A 152 9.85 5.51 -16.07
N ALA A 153 10.05 6.45 -16.98
CA ALA A 153 9.34 7.74 -16.93
C ALA A 153 7.82 7.53 -17.02
N MET A 154 7.34 6.61 -17.86
CA MET A 154 5.93 6.28 -17.97
C MET A 154 5.36 5.69 -16.68
N SER A 155 6.07 4.79 -16.00
CA SER A 155 5.62 4.23 -14.72
C SER A 155 5.51 5.33 -13.66
N VAL A 156 6.47 6.26 -13.60
CA VAL A 156 6.46 7.40 -12.67
C VAL A 156 5.27 8.32 -12.95
N LEU A 157 4.98 8.61 -14.22
CA LEU A 157 3.81 9.39 -14.61
C LEU A 157 2.51 8.71 -14.19
N ILE A 158 2.39 7.39 -14.38
CA ILE A 158 1.24 6.61 -13.92
C ILE A 158 1.14 6.70 -12.38
N ALA A 159 2.26 6.57 -11.67
CA ALA A 159 2.28 6.63 -10.21
C ALA A 159 1.74 7.96 -9.68
N VAL A 160 2.23 9.08 -10.21
CA VAL A 160 1.86 10.43 -9.75
C VAL A 160 0.41 10.76 -10.13
N THR A 161 0.01 10.49 -11.38
CA THR A 161 -1.36 10.79 -11.84
C THR A 161 -2.39 9.93 -11.12
N ALA A 162 -2.10 8.65 -10.92
CA ALA A 162 -3.01 7.75 -10.25
C ALA A 162 -3.03 7.99 -8.72
N ALA A 163 -1.92 8.37 -8.09
CA ALA A 163 -1.91 8.81 -6.69
C ALA A 163 -2.77 10.08 -6.51
N ALA A 164 -2.71 11.03 -7.45
CA ALA A 164 -3.54 12.23 -7.41
C ALA A 164 -5.04 11.90 -7.49
N ALA A 165 -5.43 11.01 -8.40
CA ALA A 165 -6.81 10.54 -8.53
C ALA A 165 -7.27 9.76 -7.28
N ALA A 166 -6.43 8.89 -6.75
CA ALA A 166 -6.68 8.11 -5.54
C ALA A 166 -6.94 9.00 -4.32
N LEU A 167 -6.04 9.94 -4.05
CA LEU A 167 -6.20 10.88 -2.93
C LEU A 167 -7.41 11.78 -3.15
N TRP A 168 -7.68 12.22 -4.39
CA TRP A 168 -8.89 12.99 -4.68
C TRP A 168 -10.16 12.20 -4.30
N LEU A 169 -10.25 10.93 -4.74
CA LEU A 169 -11.37 10.06 -4.41
C LEU A 169 -11.47 9.83 -2.89
N ALA A 170 -10.34 9.59 -2.22
CA ALA A 170 -10.25 9.31 -0.80
C ALA A 170 -10.92 10.40 0.07
N PHE A 171 -10.74 11.67 -0.29
CA PHE A 171 -11.22 12.80 0.51
C PHE A 171 -12.57 13.38 0.04
N HIS A 172 -12.98 13.14 -1.21
CA HIS A 172 -14.28 13.60 -1.70
C HIS A 172 -15.43 12.60 -1.46
N LEU A 173 -15.15 11.30 -1.39
CA LEU A 173 -16.20 10.29 -1.34
C LEU A 173 -16.51 9.88 0.11
N ARG A 174 -17.73 10.19 0.59
CA ARG A 174 -18.14 9.97 2.01
C ARG A 174 -18.85 8.63 2.28
N LYS A 175 -19.37 7.94 1.26
CA LYS A 175 -20.14 6.69 1.42
C LYS A 175 -19.22 5.46 1.33
N THR A 176 -19.50 4.41 2.10
CA THR A 176 -18.67 3.19 2.14
C THR A 176 -18.56 2.50 0.79
N LEU A 177 -19.65 2.43 0.02
CA LEU A 177 -19.65 1.92 -1.36
C LEU A 177 -18.66 2.66 -2.26
N HIS A 178 -18.55 3.96 -2.09
CA HIS A 178 -17.63 4.78 -2.87
C HIS A 178 -16.17 4.55 -2.46
N GLN A 179 -15.91 4.16 -1.20
CA GLN A 179 -14.58 3.78 -0.74
C GLN A 179 -14.14 2.43 -1.31
N ALA A 180 -15.08 1.48 -1.49
CA ALA A 180 -14.77 0.22 -2.16
C ALA A 180 -14.35 0.48 -3.62
N VAL A 181 -15.08 1.35 -4.33
CA VAL A 181 -14.70 1.77 -5.70
C VAL A 181 -13.34 2.48 -5.70
N ALA A 182 -13.11 3.40 -4.75
CA ALA A 182 -11.82 4.07 -4.63
C ALA A 182 -10.67 3.10 -4.36
N ALA A 183 -10.89 2.09 -3.51
CA ALA A 183 -9.88 1.06 -3.22
C ALA A 183 -9.57 0.20 -4.44
N LEU A 184 -10.56 -0.11 -5.29
CA LEU A 184 -10.32 -0.81 -6.57
C LEU A 184 -9.50 0.05 -7.54
N VAL A 185 -9.82 1.34 -7.67
CA VAL A 185 -9.05 2.28 -8.50
C VAL A 185 -7.62 2.42 -7.98
N MET A 186 -7.45 2.50 -6.65
CA MET A 186 -6.13 2.52 -6.01
C MET A 186 -5.36 1.22 -6.26
N GLY A 187 -5.98 0.06 -6.07
CA GLY A 187 -5.35 -1.22 -6.36
C GLY A 187 -4.92 -1.34 -7.81
N LEU A 188 -5.78 -0.92 -8.75
CA LEU A 188 -5.47 -0.88 -10.17
C LEU A 188 -4.31 0.06 -10.46
N ALA A 189 -4.27 1.24 -9.84
CA ALA A 189 -3.20 2.21 -9.98
C ALA A 189 -1.84 1.65 -9.54
N VAL A 190 -1.76 1.08 -8.34
CA VAL A 190 -0.50 0.55 -7.81
C VAL A 190 -0.04 -0.65 -8.64
N CYS A 191 -0.96 -1.56 -9.02
CA CYS A 191 -0.63 -2.68 -9.91
C CYS A 191 -0.19 -2.23 -11.30
N SER A 192 -0.87 -1.24 -11.89
CA SER A 192 -0.51 -0.71 -13.22
C SER A 192 0.90 -0.13 -13.20
N MET A 193 1.23 0.69 -12.19
CA MET A 193 2.58 1.20 -12.03
C MET A 193 3.60 0.06 -11.89
N HIS A 194 3.31 -0.92 -11.03
CA HIS A 194 4.20 -2.05 -10.79
C HIS A 194 4.49 -2.85 -12.07
N TYR A 195 3.46 -3.23 -12.83
CA TYR A 195 3.65 -4.05 -14.03
C TYR A 195 4.25 -3.27 -15.19
N VAL A 196 3.94 -1.97 -15.33
CA VAL A 196 4.63 -1.10 -16.29
C VAL A 196 6.11 -0.93 -15.89
N GLY A 197 6.41 -0.73 -14.60
CA GLY A 197 7.77 -0.67 -14.07
C GLY A 197 8.56 -1.95 -14.29
N MET A 198 7.93 -3.12 -14.08
CA MET A 198 8.52 -4.42 -14.42
C MET A 198 8.80 -4.57 -15.91
N SER A 199 7.92 -4.07 -16.78
CA SER A 199 8.13 -4.10 -18.23
C SER A 199 9.27 -3.19 -18.71
N ALA A 200 9.72 -2.27 -17.86
CA ALA A 200 10.88 -1.42 -18.13
C ALA A 200 12.21 -2.13 -17.87
N ALA A 201 12.20 -3.22 -17.09
CA ALA A 201 13.39 -3.97 -16.71
C ALA A 201 13.61 -5.15 -17.68
N THR A 202 14.75 -5.14 -18.38
CA THR A 202 15.22 -6.28 -19.16
C THR A 202 16.22 -7.07 -18.32
N MET A 203 15.97 -8.37 -18.17
CA MET A 203 16.81 -9.26 -17.36
C MET A 203 17.83 -9.94 -18.26
N VAL A 204 19.12 -9.63 -18.06
CA VAL A 204 20.23 -10.19 -18.86
C VAL A 204 20.99 -11.21 -18.02
N CYS A 205 21.07 -12.46 -18.47
CA CYS A 205 21.70 -13.54 -17.72
C CYS A 205 23.20 -13.28 -17.48
N THR A 206 23.68 -13.52 -16.26
CA THR A 206 25.09 -13.39 -15.88
C THR A 206 25.69 -14.72 -15.44
N ALA A 207 27.02 -14.77 -15.35
CA ALA A 207 27.76 -15.99 -15.00
C ALA A 207 27.39 -16.52 -13.60
N ALA A 208 27.29 -15.64 -12.60
CA ALA A 208 26.95 -15.98 -11.22
C ALA A 208 26.04 -14.92 -10.60
N ALA A 209 25.27 -15.34 -9.60
CA ALA A 209 24.48 -14.43 -8.76
C ALA A 209 25.43 -13.75 -7.76
N PRO A 210 25.13 -12.52 -7.32
CA PRO A 210 25.89 -11.89 -6.24
C PRO A 210 25.89 -12.77 -4.98
N ALA A 211 27.05 -12.94 -4.37
CA ALA A 211 27.20 -13.71 -3.14
C ALA A 211 26.66 -12.92 -1.94
N ASN A 212 25.35 -12.89 -1.77
CA ASN A 212 24.70 -12.29 -0.59
C ASN A 212 24.42 -13.38 0.44
N SER A 213 24.95 -13.23 1.65
CA SER A 213 24.79 -14.19 2.74
C SER A 213 23.42 -14.13 3.42
N PHE A 214 22.64 -13.06 3.22
CA PHE A 214 21.36 -12.84 3.91
C PHE A 214 20.21 -12.63 2.93
N THR A 215 19.78 -13.73 2.28
CA THR A 215 18.68 -13.71 1.31
C THR A 215 17.56 -14.67 1.68
N ILE A 216 16.36 -14.40 1.16
CA ILE A 216 15.18 -15.26 1.28
C ILE A 216 14.68 -15.69 -0.10
N GLY A 217 14.34 -16.96 -0.27
CA GLY A 217 13.78 -17.47 -1.53
C GLY A 217 12.39 -16.90 -1.82
N GLY A 218 12.07 -16.69 -3.10
CA GLY A 218 10.82 -16.05 -3.51
C GLY A 218 9.53 -16.71 -2.97
N SER A 219 9.45 -18.04 -2.92
CA SER A 219 8.29 -18.74 -2.36
C SER A 219 8.10 -18.46 -0.86
N SER A 220 9.17 -18.55 -0.07
CA SER A 220 9.17 -18.24 1.36
C SER A 220 8.82 -16.77 1.62
N LEU A 221 9.37 -15.85 0.81
CA LEU A 221 9.04 -14.43 0.89
C LEU A 221 7.56 -14.19 0.62
N GLY A 222 7.01 -14.75 -0.46
CA GLY A 222 5.60 -14.59 -0.81
C GLY A 222 4.65 -15.05 0.31
N LEU A 223 4.94 -16.21 0.92
CA LEU A 223 4.15 -16.73 2.04
C LEU A 223 4.27 -15.86 3.29
N MET A 224 5.49 -15.43 3.63
CA MET A 224 5.76 -14.55 4.78
C MET A 224 5.02 -13.21 4.62
N VAL A 225 5.15 -12.59 3.44
CA VAL A 225 4.50 -11.32 3.10
C VAL A 225 2.99 -11.44 3.20
N PHE A 226 2.41 -12.50 2.61
CA PHE A 226 0.96 -12.74 2.67
C PHE A 226 0.47 -12.96 4.11
N GLY A 227 1.16 -13.80 4.88
CA GLY A 227 0.80 -14.08 6.28
C GLY A 227 0.90 -12.85 7.17
N LEU A 228 1.98 -12.08 7.05
CA LEU A 228 2.17 -10.83 7.80
C LEU A 228 1.10 -9.80 7.43
N ALA A 229 0.81 -9.62 6.15
CA ALA A 229 -0.20 -8.68 5.68
C ALA A 229 -1.59 -9.06 6.18
N GLY A 230 -1.95 -10.35 6.15
CA GLY A 230 -3.21 -10.86 6.69
C GLY A 230 -3.34 -10.60 8.19
N ALA A 231 -2.30 -10.90 8.97
CA ALA A 231 -2.29 -10.65 10.42
C ALA A 231 -2.44 -9.16 10.75
N VAL A 232 -1.74 -8.28 10.02
CA VAL A 232 -1.83 -6.83 10.21
C VAL A 232 -3.22 -6.30 9.83
N LEU A 233 -3.81 -6.77 8.72
CA LEU A 233 -5.18 -6.39 8.34
C LEU A 233 -6.20 -6.78 9.42
N LEU A 234 -6.08 -7.99 9.96
CA LEU A 234 -6.93 -8.46 11.07
C LEU A 234 -6.73 -7.61 12.33
N GLY A 235 -5.48 -7.27 12.67
CA GLY A 235 -5.18 -6.41 13.81
C GLY A 235 -5.78 -5.01 13.67
N ILE A 236 -5.66 -4.38 12.49
CA ILE A 236 -6.29 -3.08 12.22
C ILE A 236 -7.82 -3.19 12.28
N GLY A 237 -8.39 -4.25 11.70
CA GLY A 237 -9.82 -4.54 11.75
C GLY A 237 -10.34 -4.69 13.18
N TYR A 238 -9.61 -5.41 14.04
CA TYR A 238 -9.92 -5.58 15.45
C TYR A 238 -9.91 -4.23 16.20
N LEU A 239 -8.85 -3.43 16.03
CA LEU A 239 -8.75 -2.09 16.63
C LEU A 239 -9.90 -1.17 16.19
N MET A 240 -10.31 -1.26 14.93
CA MET A 240 -11.45 -0.51 14.42
C MET A 240 -12.78 -0.98 15.01
N ALA A 241 -12.95 -2.29 15.19
CA ALA A 241 -14.16 -2.88 15.78
C ALA A 241 -14.30 -2.49 17.26
N GLU A 242 -13.23 -2.63 18.05
CA GLU A 242 -13.22 -2.23 19.47
C GLU A 242 -13.61 -0.77 19.65
N ARG A 243 -13.00 0.14 18.87
CA ARG A 243 -13.31 1.57 18.96
C ARG A 243 -14.74 1.89 18.54
N SER A 244 -15.27 1.17 17.56
CA SER A 244 -16.66 1.37 17.11
C SER A 244 -17.64 0.90 18.19
N ILE A 245 -17.34 -0.19 18.90
CA ILE A 245 -18.13 -0.68 20.04
C ILE A 245 -18.03 0.27 21.24
N ALA A 246 -16.83 0.77 21.54
CA ALA A 246 -16.61 1.71 22.65
C ALA A 246 -17.45 2.99 22.45
N HIS A 247 -17.43 3.59 21.25
CA HIS A 247 -18.24 4.77 20.96
C HIS A 247 -19.75 4.50 20.99
N ALA A 248 -20.20 3.30 20.58
CA ALA A 248 -21.61 2.91 20.69
C ALA A 248 -22.05 2.77 22.15
N ARG A 249 -21.18 2.26 23.02
CA ARG A 249 -21.42 2.16 24.47
C ARG A 249 -21.50 3.53 25.12
N GLU A 250 -20.55 4.42 24.84
CA GLU A 250 -20.53 5.80 25.35
C GLU A 250 -21.82 6.55 24.95
N GLY A 251 -22.20 6.53 23.67
CA GLY A 251 -23.41 7.19 23.20
C GLY A 251 -24.70 6.60 23.78
N THR A 252 -24.73 5.29 24.04
CA THR A 252 -25.86 4.63 24.73
C THR A 252 -25.93 5.10 26.18
N GLN A 253 -24.80 5.15 26.89
CA GLN A 253 -24.73 5.58 28.28
C GLN A 253 -25.15 7.06 28.44
N ASP A 254 -24.68 7.95 27.59
CA ASP A 254 -25.07 9.37 27.59
C ASP A 254 -26.57 9.55 27.33
N SER A 255 -27.15 8.77 26.41
CA SER A 255 -28.59 8.81 26.12
C SER A 255 -29.45 8.31 27.28
N LEU A 256 -28.98 7.30 28.02
CA LEU A 256 -29.65 6.76 29.21
C LEU A 256 -29.55 7.76 30.37
N PHE A 257 -28.36 8.32 30.63
CA PHE A 257 -28.19 9.36 31.65
C PHE A 257 -29.03 10.60 31.33
N GLY A 258 -29.07 11.07 30.07
CA GLY A 258 -29.91 12.19 29.66
C GLY A 258 -31.40 11.95 29.86
N ARG A 259 -31.88 10.70 29.71
CA ARG A 259 -33.28 10.32 30.00
C ARG A 259 -33.58 10.25 31.50
N LEU A 260 -32.60 9.91 32.33
CA LEU A 260 -32.76 9.83 33.79
C LEU A 260 -32.67 11.20 34.47
N THR A 261 -31.89 12.14 33.89
CA THR A 261 -31.74 13.51 34.42
C THR A 261 -32.77 14.49 33.86
N ALA A 262 -33.39 14.19 32.71
CA ALA A 262 -34.59 14.88 32.24
C ALA A 262 -35.76 14.55 33.17
N GLY A 263 -35.93 15.33 34.24
CA GLY A 263 -37.05 15.20 35.17
C GLY A 263 -38.43 15.32 34.50
N PRO A 264 -39.53 14.99 35.21
CA PRO A 264 -40.87 14.78 34.61
C PRO A 264 -41.57 15.99 33.96
N THR A 265 -40.89 17.12 33.75
CA THR A 265 -41.52 18.45 33.58
C THR A 265 -41.79 18.92 32.14
N GLN A 266 -41.79 18.05 31.13
CA GLN A 266 -42.22 18.43 29.76
C GLN A 266 -43.19 17.43 29.12
N ARG A 267 -44.20 17.00 29.87
CA ARG A 267 -45.45 16.47 29.31
C ARG A 267 -46.63 17.29 29.84
N ARG A 268 -46.85 18.46 29.25
CA ARG A 268 -48.16 19.12 29.22
C ARG A 268 -48.36 19.69 27.84
#